data_AF-A0A482RJW7-F1
#
_entry.id   AF-A0A482RJW7-F1
#
_cell.length_a   1.000
_cell.length_b   1.000
_cell.length_c   1.000
_cell.angle_alpha   90.00
_cell.angle_beta   90.00
_cell.angle_gamma   90.00
#
_symmetry.space_group_name_H-M   'P 1'
#
loop_
_entity.id
_entity.type
_entity.pdbx_description
1 polymer ?
#
loop_
_entity_poly.entity_id
_entity_poly.type
_entity_poly.pdbx_seq_one_letter_code
_entity_poly.pdbx_strand_id
1 'polypeptide(L)'
;MCISLPPPSVQWVYRPGGVLPLLAVAASNAPEVHLFNADETSDKALHIVKRHPAPVLSIGFHPASNVVLSVDARGFIEYWDPTRVDANFAPAPAAGITWQLKSDTDLFALAKAKAMPLCVAASPDGKRFAVMATDRSIRVFNFRTGKQVRLYSEDTAVYEDAFAAGACACRVLAVCHVPCAMRTTHAWLSSHQRAASSHW
;
A
#
# COMPACT_ATOMS: atom_id res chain seq x y z
N MET A 1 14.42 -16.14 16.39
CA MET A 1 13.02 -15.72 16.57
C MET A 1 12.16 -16.62 15.69
N CYS A 2 11.18 -17.32 16.26
CA CYS A 2 10.30 -18.24 15.53
C CYS A 2 8.85 -17.83 15.79
N ILE A 3 8.30 -17.01 14.91
CA ILE A 3 6.95 -16.46 15.08
C ILE A 3 5.94 -17.52 14.60
N SER A 4 5.12 -18.06 15.50
CA SER A 4 4.14 -19.13 15.25
C SER A 4 2.81 -18.65 14.65
N LEU A 5 2.82 -17.54 13.91
CA LEU A 5 1.67 -17.04 13.16
C LEU A 5 1.88 -17.40 11.68
N PRO A 6 0.98 -18.16 11.01
CA PRO A 6 1.08 -18.34 9.56
C PRO A 6 0.87 -16.98 8.89
N PRO A 7 1.91 -16.34 8.31
CA PRO A 7 1.76 -14.96 7.88
C PRO A 7 1.14 -14.94 6.47
N PRO A 8 0.03 -14.21 6.25
CA PRO A 8 -0.43 -13.86 4.91
C PRO A 8 0.47 -12.76 4.32
N SER A 9 1.10 -11.93 5.17
CA SER A 9 1.92 -10.78 4.78
C SER A 9 2.90 -10.42 5.90
N VAL A 10 4.15 -10.19 5.51
CA VAL A 10 5.22 -9.65 6.36
C VAL A 10 5.89 -8.48 5.64
N GLN A 11 6.19 -7.42 6.36
CA GLN A 11 6.79 -6.21 5.79
C GLN A 11 7.85 -5.62 6.73
N TRP A 12 9.03 -5.37 6.19
CA TRP A 12 10.05 -4.59 6.88
C TRP A 12 9.61 -3.12 6.98
N VAL A 13 9.67 -2.60 8.19
CA VAL A 13 9.37 -1.22 8.54
C VAL A 13 10.67 -0.61 9.06
N TYR A 14 11.48 -0.13 8.12
CA TYR A 14 12.81 0.40 8.40
C TYR A 14 13.02 1.74 7.69
N ARG A 15 13.40 2.75 8.47
CA ARG A 15 13.85 4.04 7.95
C ARG A 15 15.35 4.16 8.18
N PRO A 16 16.15 4.50 7.15
CA PRO A 16 17.57 4.82 7.34
C PRO A 16 17.74 5.93 8.38
N GLY A 17 18.54 5.68 9.42
CA GLY A 17 18.71 6.59 10.57
C GLY A 17 17.60 6.52 11.63
N GLY A 18 16.63 5.59 11.50
CA GLY A 18 15.65 5.27 12.53
C GLY A 18 16.27 4.51 13.69
N VAL A 19 15.65 4.63 14.87
CA VAL A 19 16.19 4.08 16.13
C VAL A 19 16.02 2.56 16.23
N LEU A 20 14.97 1.99 15.61
CA LEU A 20 14.67 0.55 15.69
C LEU A 20 14.23 -0.02 14.34
N PRO A 21 14.81 -1.13 13.87
CA PRO A 21 14.28 -1.89 12.75
C PRO A 21 13.04 -2.67 13.20
N LEU A 22 11.89 -2.35 12.62
CA LEU A 22 10.63 -3.01 12.95
C LEU A 22 10.23 -4.01 11.86
N LEU A 23 9.64 -5.13 12.29
CA LEU A 23 9.00 -6.11 11.43
C LEU A 23 7.50 -6.10 11.68
N ALA A 24 6.72 -5.77 10.65
CA ALA A 24 5.26 -5.82 10.70
C ALA A 24 4.77 -7.16 10.15
N VAL A 25 3.97 -7.87 10.96
CA VAL A 25 3.42 -9.19 10.63
C VAL A 25 1.92 -9.16 10.81
N ALA A 26 1.18 -9.47 9.75
CA ALA A 26 -0.24 -9.80 9.87
C ALA A 26 -0.39 -11.32 10.06
N ALA A 27 -1.48 -11.79 10.64
CA ALA A 27 -1.85 -13.20 10.65
C ALA A 27 -3.02 -13.44 9.68
N SER A 28 -3.08 -14.63 9.07
CA SER A 28 -3.95 -14.92 7.91
C SER A 28 -5.45 -14.78 8.20
N ASN A 29 -5.82 -14.87 9.46
CA ASN A 29 -7.19 -14.85 9.95
C ASN A 29 -7.42 -13.78 11.02
N ALA A 30 -6.48 -12.86 11.23
CA ALA A 30 -6.59 -11.82 12.27
C ALA A 30 -6.57 -10.40 11.67
N PRO A 31 -7.40 -9.49 12.21
CA PRO A 31 -7.40 -8.08 11.80
C PRO A 31 -6.22 -7.27 12.35
N GLU A 32 -5.37 -7.90 13.16
CA GLU A 32 -4.34 -7.25 13.93
C GLU A 32 -3.00 -7.33 13.20
N VAL A 33 -2.23 -6.23 13.27
CA VAL A 33 -0.83 -6.22 12.81
C VAL A 33 0.08 -6.20 14.02
N HIS A 34 0.97 -7.18 14.11
CA HIS A 34 1.95 -7.33 15.17
C HIS A 34 3.27 -6.68 14.73
N LEU A 35 3.82 -5.80 15.57
CA LEU A 35 5.14 -5.21 15.38
C LEU A 35 6.15 -5.90 16.27
N PHE A 36 7.26 -6.33 15.69
CA PHE A 36 8.38 -6.93 16.39
C PHE A 36 9.64 -6.09 16.18
N ASN A 37 10.50 -6.03 17.19
CA ASN A 37 11.86 -5.53 17.03
C ASN A 37 12.69 -6.61 16.35
N ALA A 38 13.33 -6.30 15.23
CA ALA A 38 14.14 -7.27 14.51
C ALA A 38 15.47 -7.58 15.22
N ASP A 39 15.95 -6.68 16.08
CA ASP A 39 17.20 -6.88 16.83
C ASP A 39 16.98 -7.68 18.12
N GLU A 40 15.74 -7.83 18.57
CA GLU A 40 15.40 -8.62 19.76
C GLU A 40 15.02 -10.05 19.39
N THR A 41 15.38 -11.00 20.25
CA THR A 41 15.03 -12.42 20.06
C THR A 41 13.69 -12.78 20.73
N SER A 42 12.97 -11.81 21.27
CA SER A 42 11.70 -12.00 21.97
C SER A 42 10.57 -12.30 20.98
N ASP A 43 9.82 -13.38 21.22
CA ASP A 43 8.63 -13.72 20.41
C ASP A 43 7.39 -12.88 20.80
N LYS A 44 7.53 -11.94 21.74
CA LYS A 44 6.46 -11.03 22.15
C LYS A 44 6.44 -9.80 21.24
N ALA A 45 5.28 -9.51 20.65
CA ALA A 45 5.07 -8.29 19.88
C ALA A 45 5.28 -7.05 20.76
N LEU A 46 6.06 -6.09 20.28
CA LEU A 46 6.23 -4.77 20.90
C LEU A 46 4.89 -4.03 20.94
N HIS A 47 4.18 -4.07 19.80
CA HIS A 47 2.90 -3.41 19.63
C HIS A 47 1.95 -4.29 18.80
N ILE A 48 0.66 -4.14 19.09
CA ILE A 48 -0.42 -4.81 18.35
C ILE A 48 -1.37 -3.72 17.85
N VAL A 49 -1.44 -3.57 16.54
CA VAL A 49 -2.23 -2.53 15.87
C VAL A 49 -3.58 -3.11 15.46
N LYS A 50 -4.66 -2.63 16.09
CA LYS A 50 -6.04 -3.08 15.85
C LYS A 50 -6.86 -2.02 15.13
N ARG A 51 -6.58 -1.80 13.85
CA ARG A 51 -7.25 -0.77 13.03
C ARG A 51 -8.25 -1.34 12.02
N HIS A 52 -8.10 -2.60 11.64
CA HIS A 52 -8.92 -3.20 10.60
C HIS A 52 -10.15 -3.91 11.17
N PRO A 53 -11.30 -3.87 10.48
CA PRO A 53 -12.48 -4.66 10.82
C PRO A 53 -12.42 -6.11 10.31
N ALA A 54 -11.43 -6.48 9.50
CA ALA A 54 -11.25 -7.81 8.91
C ALA A 54 -9.77 -8.19 8.79
N PRO A 55 -9.44 -9.46 8.45
CA PRO A 55 -8.06 -9.91 8.35
C PRO A 55 -7.20 -9.07 7.39
N VAL A 56 -6.00 -8.71 7.83
CA VAL A 56 -5.06 -7.92 7.03
C VAL A 56 -4.36 -8.82 6.01
N LEU A 57 -4.51 -8.49 4.73
CA LEU A 57 -4.03 -9.31 3.62
C LEU A 57 -2.67 -8.87 3.09
N SER A 58 -2.38 -7.56 3.12
CA SER A 58 -1.11 -7.03 2.61
C SER A 58 -0.71 -5.77 3.36
N ILE A 59 0.60 -5.62 3.57
CA ILE A 59 1.21 -4.48 4.25
C ILE A 59 2.27 -3.90 3.32
N GLY A 60 2.23 -2.58 3.09
CA GLY A 60 3.25 -1.84 2.37
C GLY A 60 3.84 -0.75 3.27
N PHE A 61 5.12 -0.44 3.10
CA PHE A 61 5.77 0.62 3.89
C PHE A 61 6.31 1.72 2.98
N HIS A 62 6.14 2.96 3.41
CA HIS A 62 6.68 4.14 2.75
C HIS A 62 7.73 4.83 3.65
N PRO A 63 9.03 4.65 3.39
CA PRO A 63 10.11 5.10 4.27
C PRO A 63 10.20 6.62 4.45
N ALA A 64 9.99 7.39 3.37
CA ALA A 64 10.21 8.84 3.41
C ALA A 64 9.20 9.55 4.32
N SER A 65 7.95 9.09 4.34
CA SER A 65 6.91 9.63 5.20
C SER A 65 6.74 8.87 6.52
N ASN A 66 7.47 7.76 6.73
CA ASN A 66 7.30 6.84 7.85
C ASN A 66 5.85 6.36 8.03
N VAL A 67 5.22 5.91 6.94
CA VAL A 67 3.82 5.45 6.96
C VAL A 67 3.75 4.02 6.50
N VAL A 68 2.99 3.23 7.24
CA VAL A 68 2.58 1.89 6.84
C VAL A 68 1.18 1.98 6.22
N LEU A 69 1.07 1.37 5.04
CA LEU A 69 -0.18 1.07 4.37
C LEU A 69 -0.55 -0.36 4.71
N SER A 70 -1.79 -0.59 5.10
CA SER A 70 -2.30 -1.93 5.35
C SER A 70 -3.68 -2.07 4.74
N VAL A 71 -3.96 -3.25 4.17
CA VAL A 71 -5.23 -3.52 3.49
C VAL A 71 -5.87 -4.80 4.02
N ASP A 72 -7.18 -4.77 4.24
CA ASP A 72 -7.93 -5.91 4.78
C ASP A 72 -8.78 -6.65 3.74
N ALA A 73 -9.30 -7.82 4.13
CA ALA A 73 -10.16 -8.65 3.30
C ALA A 73 -11.49 -8.00 2.89
N ARG A 74 -11.89 -6.89 3.53
CA ARG A 74 -13.11 -6.13 3.21
C ARG A 74 -12.83 -4.90 2.34
N GLY A 75 -11.59 -4.69 1.92
CA GLY A 75 -11.20 -3.56 1.08
C GLY A 75 -11.02 -2.25 1.83
N PHE A 76 -10.80 -2.28 3.15
CA PHE A 76 -10.34 -1.11 3.90
C PHE A 76 -8.84 -0.91 3.69
N ILE A 77 -8.46 0.34 3.46
CA ILE A 77 -7.07 0.78 3.38
C ILE A 77 -6.80 1.67 4.59
N GLU A 78 -5.80 1.30 5.39
CA GLU A 78 -5.42 2.02 6.59
C GLU A 78 -4.01 2.59 6.47
N TYR A 79 -3.88 3.82 6.96
CA TYR A 79 -2.63 4.57 7.10
C TYR A 79 -2.30 4.68 8.58
N TRP A 80 -1.07 4.35 8.95
CA TRP A 80 -0.61 4.52 10.32
C TRP A 80 0.91 4.72 10.39
N ASP A 81 1.35 5.38 11.45
CA ASP A 81 2.77 5.57 11.75
C ASP A 81 3.22 4.45 12.70
N PRO A 82 4.25 3.67 12.35
CA PRO A 82 4.73 2.56 13.16
C PRO A 82 5.39 2.96 14.48
N THR A 83 5.74 4.24 14.64
CA THR A 83 6.29 4.81 15.89
C THR A 83 5.22 5.44 16.78
N ARG A 84 3.99 5.62 16.26
CA ARG A 84 2.85 6.25 16.96
C ARG A 84 1.59 5.41 16.81
N VAL A 85 1.70 4.15 17.19
CA VAL A 85 0.63 3.14 17.02
C VAL A 85 -0.65 3.47 17.79
N ASP A 86 -0.53 4.18 18.92
CA ASP A 86 -1.57 4.61 19.84
C ASP A 86 -2.33 5.88 19.39
N ALA A 87 -1.81 6.63 18.42
CA ALA A 87 -2.46 7.84 17.94
C ALA A 87 -3.75 7.52 17.16
N ASN A 88 -4.90 7.97 17.66
CA ASN A 88 -6.23 7.58 17.15
C ASN A 88 -6.51 7.94 15.69
N PHE A 89 -5.82 8.91 15.06
CA PHE A 89 -6.02 9.16 13.62
C PHE A 89 -4.86 9.93 12.96
N ALA A 90 -4.64 9.55 11.69
CA ALA A 90 -3.73 10.08 10.69
C ALA A 90 -2.22 10.09 11.05
N PRO A 91 -1.33 9.56 10.19
CA PRO A 91 0.09 9.92 10.27
C PRO A 91 0.20 11.44 10.25
N ALA A 92 0.97 11.97 11.19
CA ALA A 92 1.08 13.40 11.45
C ALA A 92 1.30 14.21 10.16
N PRO A 93 0.95 15.51 10.12
CA PRO A 93 1.23 16.41 8.99
C PRO A 93 2.69 16.37 8.49
N ALA A 94 3.62 15.86 9.32
CA ALA A 94 5.01 15.54 8.97
C ALA A 94 5.18 14.56 7.78
N ALA A 95 4.17 13.73 7.47
CA ALA A 95 4.18 12.82 6.33
C ALA A 95 3.83 13.50 4.99
N GLY A 96 3.50 14.80 5.01
CA GLY A 96 3.02 15.53 3.85
C GLY A 96 1.61 15.12 3.43
N ILE A 97 0.86 14.41 4.26
CA ILE A 97 -0.54 14.02 4.02
C ILE A 97 -1.45 15.24 4.24
N THR A 98 -2.38 15.46 3.32
CA THR A 98 -3.19 16.70 3.28
C THR A 98 -4.65 16.51 3.66
N TRP A 99 -5.09 15.28 3.94
CA TRP A 99 -6.44 14.98 4.39
C TRP A 99 -6.46 14.72 5.90
N GLN A 100 -7.55 15.08 6.55
CA GLN A 100 -7.77 14.87 7.99
C GLN A 100 -8.77 13.75 8.24
N LEU A 101 -9.83 13.66 7.43
CA LEU A 101 -10.86 12.65 7.52
C LEU A 101 -10.74 11.67 6.36
N LYS A 102 -10.96 10.38 6.63
CA LYS A 102 -11.03 9.35 5.57
C LYS A 102 -12.18 9.58 4.59
N SER A 103 -13.25 10.26 5.02
CA SER A 103 -14.37 10.63 4.16
C SER A 103 -13.95 11.54 3.00
N ASP A 104 -12.87 12.30 3.15
CA ASP A 104 -12.37 13.24 2.14
C ASP A 104 -11.47 12.56 1.09
N THR A 105 -11.30 11.25 1.22
CA THR A 105 -10.42 10.41 0.42
C THR A 105 -11.22 9.34 -0.33
N ASP A 106 -10.56 8.64 -1.25
CA ASP A 106 -11.16 7.49 -1.96
C ASP A 106 -10.67 6.15 -1.39
N LEU A 107 -10.16 6.12 -0.16
CA LEU A 107 -9.63 4.90 0.46
C LEU A 107 -10.68 3.79 0.64
N PHE A 108 -11.98 4.16 0.62
CA PHE A 108 -13.10 3.20 0.64
C PHE A 108 -13.52 2.70 -0.75
N ALA A 109 -12.82 3.06 -1.84
CA ALA A 109 -13.19 2.66 -3.19
C ALA A 109 -13.29 1.12 -3.35
N LEU A 110 -12.36 0.37 -2.74
CA LEU A 110 -12.40 -1.10 -2.77
C LEU A 110 -13.58 -1.65 -1.97
N ALA A 111 -13.80 -1.15 -0.75
CA ALA A 111 -14.91 -1.56 0.10
C ALA A 111 -16.27 -1.30 -0.57
N LYS A 112 -16.43 -0.15 -1.23
CA LYS A 112 -17.63 0.20 -2.02
C LYS A 112 -17.83 -0.76 -3.20
N ALA A 113 -16.75 -1.13 -3.88
CA ALA A 113 -16.77 -2.10 -4.98
C ALA A 113 -16.91 -3.56 -4.49
N LYS A 114 -16.91 -3.81 -3.18
CA LYS A 114 -16.84 -5.16 -2.57
C LYS A 114 -15.67 -6.00 -3.12
N ALA A 115 -14.58 -5.32 -3.45
CA ALA A 115 -13.40 -5.93 -4.05
C ALA A 115 -12.36 -6.23 -2.96
N MET A 116 -11.87 -7.47 -2.93
CA MET A 116 -10.85 -7.88 -1.98
C MET A 116 -9.46 -7.50 -2.50
N PRO A 117 -8.65 -6.72 -1.75
CA PRO A 117 -7.30 -6.39 -2.14
C PRO A 117 -6.41 -7.64 -2.07
N LEU A 118 -5.58 -7.82 -3.09
CA LEU A 118 -4.58 -8.89 -3.17
C LEU A 118 -3.20 -8.39 -2.72
N CYS A 119 -2.89 -7.13 -3.02
CA CYS A 119 -1.62 -6.52 -2.65
C CYS A 119 -1.71 -5.00 -2.60
N VAL A 120 -0.80 -4.38 -1.84
CA VAL A 120 -0.55 -2.94 -1.87
C VAL A 120 0.93 -2.67 -2.12
N ALA A 121 1.24 -1.70 -2.98
CA ALA A 121 2.61 -1.28 -3.27
C ALA A 121 2.72 0.25 -3.30
N ALA A 122 3.59 0.80 -2.46
CA ALA A 122 3.94 2.22 -2.48
C ALA A 122 4.95 2.51 -3.61
N SER A 123 4.82 3.65 -4.28
CA SER A 123 5.79 4.07 -5.28
C SER A 123 7.09 4.54 -4.62
N PRO A 124 8.26 4.32 -5.26
CA PRO A 124 9.55 4.77 -4.72
C PRO A 124 9.65 6.31 -4.60
N ASP A 125 8.90 7.03 -5.45
CA ASP A 125 8.82 8.50 -5.40
C ASP A 125 7.92 9.01 -4.25
N GLY A 126 7.20 8.12 -3.56
CA GLY A 126 6.32 8.43 -2.46
C GLY A 126 5.08 9.23 -2.80
N LYS A 127 4.81 9.45 -4.09
CA LYS A 127 3.68 10.26 -4.54
C LYS A 127 2.41 9.44 -4.67
N ARG A 128 2.53 8.13 -4.85
CA ARG A 128 1.43 7.24 -5.19
C ARG A 128 1.55 5.89 -4.50
N PHE A 129 0.46 5.15 -4.51
CA PHE A 129 0.48 3.73 -4.23
C PHE A 129 -0.58 3.05 -5.08
N ALA A 130 -0.39 1.76 -5.35
CA ALA A 130 -1.30 0.95 -6.13
C ALA A 130 -1.86 -0.19 -5.26
N VAL A 131 -3.12 -0.51 -5.48
CA VAL A 131 -3.79 -1.67 -4.89
C VAL A 131 -4.39 -2.49 -6.02
N MET A 132 -4.02 -3.76 -6.08
CA MET A 132 -4.63 -4.73 -7.00
C MET A 132 -5.68 -5.52 -6.23
N ALA A 133 -6.81 -5.81 -6.86
CA ALA A 133 -7.94 -6.48 -6.22
C ALA A 133 -8.51 -7.63 -7.07
N THR A 134 -9.36 -8.45 -6.44
CA THR A 134 -10.00 -9.63 -7.05
C THR A 134 -10.98 -9.30 -8.18
N ASP A 135 -11.42 -8.04 -8.29
CA ASP A 135 -12.30 -7.56 -9.36
C ASP A 135 -11.54 -7.30 -10.68
N ARG A 136 -10.31 -7.82 -10.81
CA ARG A 136 -9.41 -7.63 -11.96
C ARG A 136 -9.12 -6.15 -12.22
N SER A 137 -9.08 -5.35 -11.15
CA SER A 137 -8.73 -3.95 -11.25
C SER A 137 -7.49 -3.59 -10.44
N ILE A 138 -6.80 -2.57 -10.93
CA ILE A 138 -5.68 -1.91 -10.28
C ILE A 138 -6.10 -0.47 -10.02
N ARG A 139 -6.16 -0.10 -8.74
CA ARG A 139 -6.49 1.25 -8.29
C ARG A 139 -5.21 1.96 -7.89
N VAL A 140 -4.96 3.11 -8.51
CA VAL A 140 -3.79 3.96 -8.21
C VAL A 140 -4.27 5.18 -7.46
N PHE A 141 -3.69 5.41 -6.30
CA PHE A 141 -4.03 6.49 -5.39
C PHE A 141 -2.90 7.48 -5.28
N ASN A 142 -3.23 8.75 -5.05
CA ASN A 142 -2.27 9.76 -4.61
C ASN A 142 -2.01 9.54 -3.12
N PHE A 143 -0.75 9.38 -2.75
CA PHE A 143 -0.37 9.06 -1.37
C PHE A 143 -0.72 10.20 -0.39
N ARG A 144 -0.51 11.45 -0.82
CA ARG A 144 -0.70 12.67 -0.02
C ARG A 144 -2.19 12.99 0.19
N THR A 145 -3.01 12.86 -0.86
CA THR A 145 -4.43 13.21 -0.80
C THR A 145 -5.36 12.03 -0.50
N GLY A 146 -4.88 10.79 -0.61
CA GLY A 146 -5.71 9.59 -0.44
C GLY A 146 -6.75 9.40 -1.55
N LYS A 147 -6.74 10.24 -2.58
CA LYS A 147 -7.71 10.20 -3.69
C LYS A 147 -7.27 9.23 -4.78
N GLN A 148 -8.22 8.55 -5.40
CA GLN A 148 -7.99 7.66 -6.52
C GLN A 148 -7.68 8.50 -7.76
N VAL A 149 -6.50 8.30 -8.34
CA VAL A 149 -6.05 9.02 -9.54
C VAL A 149 -6.37 8.23 -10.80
N ARG A 150 -6.29 6.89 -10.72
CA ARG A 150 -6.59 6.01 -11.86
C ARG A 150 -7.22 4.70 -11.39
N LEU A 151 -8.11 4.18 -12.23
CA LEU A 151 -8.64 2.84 -12.17
C LEU A 151 -8.27 2.17 -13.49
N TYR A 152 -7.55 1.05 -13.41
CA TYR A 152 -7.32 0.17 -14.54
C TYR A 152 -8.18 -1.06 -14.33
N SER A 153 -9.13 -1.31 -15.21
CA SER A 153 -9.96 -2.51 -15.21
C SER A 153 -9.93 -3.12 -16.60
N GLU A 154 -9.99 -4.44 -16.67
CA GLU A 154 -10.14 -5.16 -17.95
C GLU A 154 -11.55 -5.07 -18.54
N ASP A 155 -12.47 -4.40 -17.84
CA ASP A 155 -13.83 -4.22 -18.32
C ASP A 155 -13.85 -3.33 -19.57
N THR A 156 -14.45 -3.84 -20.65
CA THR A 156 -14.37 -3.23 -21.99
C THR A 156 -14.97 -1.83 -22.02
N ALA A 157 -15.97 -1.56 -21.17
CA ALA A 157 -16.59 -0.24 -21.03
C ALA A 157 -15.60 0.87 -20.63
N VAL A 158 -14.56 0.53 -19.85
CA VAL A 158 -13.56 1.53 -19.39
C VAL A 158 -12.58 1.90 -20.51
N TYR A 159 -12.39 1.03 -21.50
CA TYR A 159 -11.55 1.34 -22.67
C TYR A 159 -12.22 2.36 -23.60
N GLU A 160 -13.54 2.31 -23.76
CA GLU A 160 -14.28 3.26 -24.60
C GLU A 160 -14.20 4.69 -24.03
N ASP A 161 -14.39 4.83 -22.72
CA ASP A 161 -14.26 6.12 -22.02
C ASP A 161 -12.81 6.66 -22.07
N ALA A 162 -11.81 5.79 -21.90
CA ALA A 162 -10.41 6.19 -21.96
C ALA A 162 -9.96 6.63 -23.36
N PHE A 163 -10.50 5.99 -24.41
CA PHE A 163 -10.25 6.36 -25.80
C PHE A 163 -10.92 7.70 -26.14
N ALA A 164 -12.13 7.93 -25.65
CA ALA A 164 -12.83 9.21 -25.79
C ALA A 164 -12.12 10.37 -25.05
N ALA A 165 -11.44 10.08 -23.94
CA ALA A 165 -10.71 11.08 -23.14
C ALA A 165 -9.28 11.39 -23.64
N GLY A 166 -8.80 10.77 -24.73
CA GLY A 166 -7.48 11.05 -25.30
C GLY A 166 -6.29 10.68 -24.39
N ALA A 167 -6.47 9.73 -23.46
CA ALA A 167 -5.46 9.39 -22.47
C ALA A 167 -4.31 8.56 -23.08
N CYS A 168 -3.09 9.13 -23.12
CA CYS A 168 -1.87 8.39 -23.45
C CYS A 168 -1.63 7.25 -22.43
N ALA A 169 -1.44 6.03 -22.94
CA ALA A 169 -1.25 4.81 -22.16
C ALA A 169 -0.07 4.92 -21.17
N CYS A 170 -0.35 5.08 -19.88
CA CYS A 170 0.66 4.80 -18.85
C CYS A 170 0.59 3.31 -18.51
N ARG A 171 1.68 2.62 -18.83
CA ARG A 171 1.90 1.21 -18.52
C ARG A 171 2.23 1.09 -17.02
N VAL A 172 1.26 0.68 -16.21
CA VAL A 172 1.48 0.35 -14.80
C VAL A 172 1.68 -1.17 -14.72
N LEU A 173 2.89 -1.61 -14.40
CA LEU A 173 3.15 -2.99 -14.02
C LEU A 173 3.08 -3.06 -12.49
N ALA A 174 1.98 -3.59 -11.97
CA ALA A 174 1.89 -4.00 -10.57
C ALA A 174 2.28 -5.48 -10.53
N VAL A 175 3.50 -5.79 -10.09
CA VAL A 175 3.89 -7.18 -9.81
C VAL A 175 3.59 -7.44 -8.35
N CYS A 176 2.62 -8.30 -8.07
CA CYS A 176 2.42 -8.84 -6.74
C CYS A 176 2.83 -10.32 -6.71
N HIS A 177 3.53 -10.69 -5.66
CA HIS A 177 4.01 -12.05 -5.44
C HIS A 177 2.80 -12.97 -5.16
N VAL A 178 2.58 -13.98 -5.99
CA VAL A 178 1.76 -15.15 -5.62
C VAL A 178 2.72 -16.12 -4.91
N PRO A 179 2.40 -16.64 -3.72
CA PRO A 179 3.33 -17.45 -2.95
C PRO A 179 3.45 -18.85 -3.56
N CYS A 180 4.26 -19.00 -4.60
CA CYS A 180 4.83 -20.28 -4.95
C CYS A 180 6.21 -20.07 -5.59
N ALA A 181 7.24 -20.40 -4.82
CA ALA A 181 8.67 -20.39 -5.14
C ALA A 181 9.36 -19.01 -5.23
N MET A 182 10.46 -18.93 -4.47
CA MET A 182 11.36 -17.80 -4.27
C MET A 182 11.78 -17.11 -5.59
N ARG A 183 11.53 -15.79 -5.67
CA ARG A 183 12.41 -14.74 -6.23
C ARG A 183 11.72 -13.38 -6.12
N THR A 184 12.35 -12.45 -5.42
CA THR A 184 11.95 -11.04 -5.32
C THR A 184 12.19 -10.32 -6.64
N THR A 185 11.15 -9.78 -7.26
CA THR A 185 11.31 -8.80 -8.36
C THR A 185 10.31 -7.66 -8.20
N HIS A 186 10.85 -6.48 -7.87
CA HIS A 186 10.17 -5.19 -7.98
C HIS A 186 10.31 -4.68 -9.42
N ALA A 187 9.25 -4.14 -10.03
CA ALA A 187 9.40 -3.35 -11.24
C ALA A 187 8.40 -2.18 -11.25
N TRP A 188 8.95 -0.96 -11.25
CA TRP A 188 8.27 0.29 -11.55
C TRP A 188 8.85 0.83 -12.87
N LEU A 189 8.02 1.36 -13.77
CA LEU A 189 8.48 2.07 -14.97
C LEU A 189 8.09 3.54 -14.86
N SER A 190 9.08 4.43 -14.83
CA SER A 190 8.90 5.87 -14.99
C SER A 190 9.05 6.26 -16.46
N SER A 191 8.10 7.01 -17.02
CA SER A 191 8.21 7.58 -18.35
C SER A 191 9.27 8.70 -18.38
N HIS A 192 10.40 8.50 -19.06
CA HIS A 192 11.21 9.62 -19.54
C HIS A 192 10.54 10.19 -20.79
N GLN A 193 10.11 11.46 -20.74
CA GLN A 193 9.95 12.26 -21.95
C GLN A 193 11.35 12.51 -22.52
N ARG A 194 11.64 12.02 -23.74
CA ARG A 194 12.75 12.58 -24.52
C ARG A 194 12.29 13.94 -25.01
N ALA A 195 12.96 14.99 -24.56
CA ALA A 195 12.93 16.27 -25.22
C ALA A 195 13.45 16.07 -26.66
N ALA A 196 12.60 16.27 -27.65
CA ALA A 196 13.05 16.51 -29.01
C ALA A 196 13.49 17.98 -29.06
N SER A 197 14.79 18.24 -28.99
CA SER A 197 15.35 19.50 -29.45
C SER A 197 15.62 19.38 -30.94
N SER A 198 14.71 19.89 -31.76
CA SER A 198 14.95 20.18 -33.17
C SER A 198 15.34 21.65 -33.29
N HIS A 199 16.63 21.93 -33.45
CA HIS A 199 17.10 23.15 -34.11
C HIS A 199 18.25 22.76 -35.03
N TRP A 200 18.20 23.35 -36.22
CA TRP A 200 19.03 23.15 -37.40
C TRP A 200 20.52 23.21 -37.14
#